data_AF-A0AAV4H0N6-F1
#
_entry.id   AF-A0AAV4H0N6-F1
#
_cell.length_a   1.000
_cell.length_b   1.000
_cell.length_c   1.000
_cell.angle_alpha   90.00
_cell.angle_beta   90.00
_cell.angle_gamma   90.00
#
_symmetry.space_group_name_H-M   'P 1'
#
loop_
_entity.id
_entity.type
_entity.pdbx_description
1 polymer ?
#
loop_
_entity_poly.entity_id
_entity_poly.type
_entity_poly.pdbx_seq_one_letter_code
_entity_poly.pdbx_strand_id
1 'polypeptide(L)'
;MHRNKSNKIYRGIRELSNFKTKPPIVSRITSEDGKLLLETEEIKKRWSEYTAVLFENRPTKPEPPNLDGPRILVSEVADAIRILKKMAKPRNLMVSPQK
;
A
#
# COMPACT_ATOMS: atom_id res chain seq x y z
N MET A 1 6.21 -0.89 -15.16
CA MET A 1 6.37 0.53 -14.76
C MET A 1 4.99 1.12 -14.46
N HIS A 2 4.66 1.35 -13.19
CA HIS A 2 3.35 1.90 -12.80
C HIS A 2 3.36 3.44 -12.97
N ARG A 3 2.57 3.97 -13.91
CA ARG A 3 2.35 5.42 -14.04
C ARG A 3 1.24 5.85 -13.08
N ASN A 4 1.60 6.58 -12.03
CA ASN A 4 0.65 7.14 -11.07
C ASN A 4 -0.30 8.14 -11.76
N LYS A 5 -1.60 7.97 -11.54
CA LYS A 5 -2.71 8.82 -12.00
C LYS A 5 -2.80 10.16 -11.23
N SER A 6 -1.67 10.72 -10.81
CA SER A 6 -1.62 11.94 -9.99
C SER A 6 -1.72 13.23 -10.81
N ASN A 7 -1.57 13.17 -12.14
CA ASN A 7 -1.46 14.38 -12.97
C ASN A 7 -2.71 15.27 -13.05
N LYS A 8 -3.92 14.73 -12.83
CA LYS A 8 -5.16 15.54 -12.98
C LYS A 8 -5.36 16.53 -11.85
N ILE A 9 -5.07 16.15 -10.60
CA ILE A 9 -5.26 17.02 -9.42
C ILE A 9 -4.28 18.21 -9.49
N TYR A 10 -3.02 17.95 -9.82
CA TYR A 10 -2.03 19.01 -9.99
C TYR A 10 -2.29 19.91 -11.19
N ARG A 11 -3.08 19.47 -12.19
CA ARG A 11 -3.45 20.29 -13.35
C ARG A 11 -4.39 21.42 -12.95
N GLY A 12 -5.45 21.13 -12.19
CA GLY A 12 -6.38 22.16 -11.71
C GLY A 12 -5.70 23.21 -10.83
N ILE A 13 -4.77 22.78 -9.96
CA ILE A 13 -3.96 23.69 -9.13
C ILE A 13 -3.08 24.60 -10.00
N ARG A 14 -2.51 24.08 -11.08
CA ARG A 14 -1.67 24.85 -12.01
C ARG A 14 -2.49 25.82 -12.87
N GLU A 15 -3.73 25.50 -13.20
CA GLU A 15 -4.62 26.38 -13.97
C GLU A 15 -5.17 27.53 -13.10
N LEU A 16 -5.44 27.26 -11.82
CA LEU A 16 -5.91 28.27 -10.86
C LEU A 16 -4.80 29.18 -10.32
N SER A 17 -3.56 28.69 -10.32
CA SER A 17 -2.42 29.47 -9.90
C SER A 17 -1.74 30.08 -11.13
N ASN A 18 -1.63 31.40 -11.21
CA ASN A 18 -0.99 32.14 -12.32
C ASN A 18 0.53 31.85 -12.49
N PHE A 19 1.04 30.75 -11.94
CA PHE A 19 2.43 30.36 -12.00
C PHE A 19 2.75 29.67 -13.33
N LYS A 20 3.56 30.34 -14.15
CA LYS A 20 4.06 29.82 -15.44
C LYS A 20 4.97 28.59 -15.25
N THR A 21 5.60 28.44 -14.09
CA THR A 21 6.47 27.32 -13.70
C THR A 21 5.84 26.50 -12.55
N LYS A 22 6.37 25.30 -12.28
CA LYS A 22 5.96 24.51 -11.11
C LYS A 22 6.00 25.44 -9.90
N PRO A 23 4.93 25.55 -9.09
CA PRO A 23 4.98 26.37 -7.90
C PRO A 23 6.22 25.91 -7.13
N PRO A 24 7.03 26.84 -6.59
CA PRO A 24 8.02 26.42 -5.62
C PRO A 24 7.26 25.56 -4.59
N ILE A 25 7.89 24.54 -4.04
CA ILE A 25 7.37 23.90 -2.84
C ILE A 25 7.53 24.98 -1.75
N VAL A 26 6.66 26.00 -1.79
CA VAL A 26 6.80 27.19 -0.96
C VAL A 26 6.27 26.76 0.38
N SER A 27 7.20 26.77 1.31
CA SER A 27 7.10 26.44 2.71
C SER A 27 6.20 27.41 3.50
N ARG A 28 5.09 27.90 2.93
CA ARG A 28 4.25 28.91 3.58
C ARG A 28 2.82 28.91 3.05
N ILE A 29 1.88 29.22 3.93
CA ILE A 29 0.47 29.49 3.60
C ILE A 29 0.27 31.00 3.59
N THR A 30 -0.33 31.53 2.53
CA THR A 30 -0.64 32.96 2.37
C THR A 30 -2.13 33.16 2.14
N SER A 31 -2.64 34.33 2.55
CA SER A 31 -3.98 34.81 2.24
C SER A 31 -4.12 35.10 0.75
N GLU A 32 -5.35 35.26 0.28
CA GLU A 32 -5.66 35.66 -1.10
C GLU A 32 -5.00 37.00 -1.47
N ASP A 33 -4.90 37.92 -0.51
CA ASP A 33 -4.18 39.20 -0.64
C ASP A 33 -2.65 39.07 -0.60
N GLY A 34 -2.11 37.85 -0.58
CA GLY A 34 -0.67 37.59 -0.52
C GLY A 34 -0.03 37.77 0.87
N LYS A 35 -0.82 38.09 1.90
CA LYS A 35 -0.33 38.18 3.29
C LYS A 35 0.09 36.80 3.81
N LEU A 36 1.27 36.70 4.43
CA LEU A 36 1.72 35.48 5.10
C LEU A 36 0.82 35.14 6.28
N LEU A 37 0.23 33.93 6.27
CA LEU A 37 -0.61 33.42 7.34
C LEU A 37 0.16 32.48 8.26
N LEU A 38 0.93 31.55 7.68
CA LEU A 38 1.69 30.56 8.44
C LEU A 38 2.99 30.18 7.71
N GLU A 39 4.06 30.04 8.47
CA GLU A 39 5.32 29.48 8.00
C GLU A 39 5.36 27.95 8.19
N THR A 40 6.22 27.25 7.46
CA THR A 40 6.30 25.77 7.51
C THR A 40 6.55 25.21 8.89
N GLU A 41 7.41 25.84 9.68
CA GLU A 41 7.71 25.33 11.01
C GLU A 41 6.48 25.44 11.93
N GLU A 42 5.69 26.49 11.75
CA GLU A 42 4.43 26.66 12.46
C GLU A 42 3.36 25.67 11.99
N ILE A 43 3.31 25.39 10.68
CA ILE A 43 2.45 24.36 10.10
C ILE A 43 2.81 22.98 10.67
N LYS A 44 4.09 22.59 10.63
CA LYS A 44 4.58 21.32 11.18
C LYS A 44 4.25 21.18 12.65
N LYS A 45 4.47 22.25 13.45
CA LYS A 45 4.14 22.28 14.87
C LYS A 45 2.65 22.02 15.10
N ARG A 46 1.77 22.77 14.43
CA ARG A 46 0.31 22.59 14.56
C ARG A 46 -0.16 21.21 14.10
N TRP A 47 0.42 20.69 13.02
CA TRP A 47 0.14 19.32 12.57
C TRP A 47 0.57 18.28 13.60
N SER A 48 1.76 18.43 14.20
CA SER A 48 2.24 17.51 15.23
C SER A 48 1.32 17.49 16.46
N GLU A 49 0.90 18.66 16.95
CA GLU A 49 -0.02 18.79 18.08
C GLU A 49 -1.37 18.13 17.78
N TYR A 50 -1.95 18.40 16.61
CA TYR A 50 -3.22 17.79 16.19
C TYR A 50 -3.13 16.27 16.06
N THR A 51 -2.04 15.77 15.47
CA THR A 51 -1.82 14.33 15.33
C THR A 51 -1.50 13.65 16.65
N ALA A 52 -0.87 14.32 17.62
CA ALA A 52 -0.65 13.76 18.94
C ALA A 52 -2.00 13.48 19.62
N VAL A 53 -2.90 14.47 19.66
CA VAL A 53 -4.25 14.35 20.24
C VAL A 53 -5.05 13.21 19.60
N LEU A 54 -4.98 13.07 18.27
CA LEU A 54 -5.68 12.00 17.55
C LEU A 54 -5.14 10.58 17.85
N PHE A 55 -3.93 10.48 18.40
CA PHE A 55 -3.24 9.21 18.60
C PHE A 55 -2.97 8.88 20.07
N GLU A 56 -3.16 9.83 21.00
CA GLU A 56 -3.04 9.64 22.45
C GLU A 56 -3.98 8.56 23.00
N ASN A 57 -5.20 8.43 22.44
CA ASN A 57 -6.22 7.47 22.87
C ASN A 57 -6.39 6.28 21.92
N ARG A 58 -5.38 5.96 21.10
CA ARG A 58 -5.50 4.80 20.21
C ARG A 58 -5.50 3.51 21.03
N PRO A 59 -6.48 2.61 20.84
CA PRO A 59 -6.33 1.26 21.35
C PRO A 59 -5.03 0.67 20.81
N THR A 60 -4.25 0.04 21.69
CA THR A 60 -2.97 -0.60 21.36
C THR A 60 -3.14 -1.40 20.07
N LYS A 61 -2.17 -1.28 19.15
CA LYS A 61 -2.16 -2.01 17.89
C LYS A 61 -2.54 -3.46 18.18
N PRO A 62 -3.60 -4.01 17.55
CA PRO A 62 -3.98 -5.39 17.80
C PRO A 62 -2.78 -6.28 17.52
N GLU A 63 -2.50 -7.19 18.45
CA GLU A 63 -1.46 -8.19 18.24
C GLU A 63 -1.76 -8.92 16.93
N PRO A 64 -0.75 -9.11 16.05
CA PRO A 64 -0.96 -9.90 14.86
C PRO A 64 -1.45 -11.28 15.32
N PRO A 65 -2.53 -11.82 14.71
CA PRO A 65 -2.98 -13.17 15.01
C PRO A 65 -1.79 -14.12 14.81
N ASN A 66 -1.65 -15.08 15.72
CA ASN A 66 -0.54 -16.03 15.75
C ASN A 66 -0.22 -16.55 14.34
N LEU A 67 0.90 -16.08 13.76
CA LEU A 67 1.30 -16.34 12.37
C LEU A 67 1.92 -17.73 12.20
N ASP A 68 2.16 -18.45 13.29
CA ASP A 68 2.87 -19.74 13.26
C ASP A 68 2.06 -20.88 12.65
N GLY A 69 0.76 -20.69 12.40
CA GLY A 69 -0.10 -21.73 11.83
C GLY A 69 0.00 -23.07 12.59
N PRO A 70 -0.58 -24.15 12.07
CA PRO A 70 -0.21 -25.49 12.53
C PRO A 70 1.22 -25.81 12.10
N ARG A 71 2.00 -26.46 12.98
CA ARG A 71 3.33 -26.97 12.63
C ARG A 71 3.20 -27.99 11.51
N ILE A 72 3.57 -27.60 10.29
CA ILE A 72 3.62 -28.53 9.15
C ILE A 72 4.80 -29.48 9.37
N LEU A 73 4.53 -30.77 9.49
CA LEU A 73 5.57 -31.79 9.65
C LEU A 73 6.22 -32.11 8.29
N VAL A 74 7.50 -32.45 8.31
CA VAL A 74 8.24 -32.88 7.11
C VAL A 74 7.57 -34.10 6.45
N SER A 75 6.98 -34.99 7.25
CA SER A 75 6.22 -36.16 6.78
C SER A 75 5.00 -35.76 5.95
N GLU A 76 4.23 -34.76 6.38
CA GLU A 76 3.04 -34.29 5.67
C GLU A 76 3.42 -33.69 4.30
N VAL A 77 4.51 -32.93 4.25
CA VAL A 77 5.04 -32.37 2.99
C VAL A 77 5.50 -33.50 2.05
N ALA A 78 6.20 -34.50 2.58
CA ALA A 78 6.68 -35.63 1.80
C ALA A 78 5.52 -36.46 1.21
N ASP A 79 4.46 -36.68 1.99
CA ASP A 79 3.27 -37.40 1.55
C ASP A 79 2.47 -36.59 0.51
N ALA A 80 2.31 -35.28 0.70
CA ALA A 80 1.66 -34.41 -0.28
C ALA A 80 2.40 -34.44 -1.63
N ILE A 81 3.73 -34.32 -1.62
CA ILE A 81 4.56 -34.42 -2.84
C ILE A 81 4.40 -35.80 -3.51
N ARG A 82 4.34 -36.88 -2.72
CA ARG A 82 4.16 -38.24 -3.23
C ARG A 82 2.81 -38.39 -3.93
N ILE A 83 1.74 -37.86 -3.34
CA ILE A 83 0.39 -37.87 -3.92
C ILE A 83 0.36 -37.09 -5.23
N LEU A 84 0.94 -35.88 -5.26
CA LEU A 84 1.01 -35.05 -6.46
C LEU A 84 1.76 -35.75 -7.60
N LYS A 85 2.89 -36.39 -7.31
CA LYS A 85 3.65 -37.19 -8.30
C LYS A 85 2.86 -38.38 -8.83
N LYS A 86 2.04 -39.02 -7.99
CA LYS A 86 1.17 -40.13 -8.41
C LYS A 86 0.02 -39.66 -9.29
N MET A 87 -0.57 -38.50 -8.99
CA MET A 87 -1.63 -37.87 -9.79
C MET A 87 -1.12 -37.29 -11.12
N ALA A 88 0.16 -36.92 -11.20
CA ALA A 88 0.80 -36.39 -12.41
C ALA A 88 1.19 -37.48 -13.44
N LYS A 89 1.07 -38.78 -13.12
CA LYS A 89 1.20 -39.84 -14.14
C LYS A 89 0.00 -39.75 -15.09
N PRO A 90 0.21 -39.70 -16.42
CA PRO A 90 -0.89 -39.55 -17.36
C PRO A 90 -1.84 -40.74 -17.27
N ARG A 91 -3.15 -40.45 -17.22
CA ARG A 91 -4.28 -41.38 -17.33
C ARG A 91 -4.38 -42.04 -18.73
N ASN A 92 -3.29 -42.13 -19.49
CA ASN A 92 -3.26 -42.63 -20.86
C ASN A 92 -2.44 -43.92 -20.96
N LEU A 93 -2.93 -45.00 -20.35
CA LEU A 93 -2.61 -46.38 -20.74
C LEU A 93 -3.85 -47.26 -20.52
N MET A 94 -4.97 -46.88 -21.12
CA MET A 94 -6.07 -47.80 -21.43
C MET A 94 -6.54 -47.48 -22.85
N VAL A 95 -5.71 -47.82 -23.84
CA VAL A 95 -6.23 -48.06 -25.18
C VAL A 95 -6.41 -49.57 -25.27
N SER A 96 -7.67 -50.01 -25.11
CA SER A 96 -8.05 -51.39 -25.43
C SER A 96 -7.84 -51.59 -26.93
N PRO A 97 -7.16 -52.66 -27.38
CA PRO A 97 -7.13 -52.98 -28.79
C PRO A 97 -8.51 -53.49 -29.19
N GLN A 98 -9.17 -52.76 -30.09
CA GLN A 98 -10.29 -53.27 -30.87
C GLN A 98 -9.72 -53.92 -32.14
N LYS A 99 -9.67 -55.26 -32.16
CA LYS A 99 -9.95 -56.06 -33.36
C LYS A 99 -10.21 -57.50 -32.99
#